data_AF-A0A7G2CLB2-F1
#
_entry.id   AF-A0A7G2CLB2-F1
#
_cell.length_a   1.000
_cell.length_b   1.000
_cell.length_c   1.000
_cell.angle_alpha   90.00
_cell.angle_beta   90.00
_cell.angle_gamma   90.00
#
_symmetry.space_group_name_H-M   'P 1'
#
loop_
_entity.id
_entity.type
_entity.pdbx_description
1 polymer ?
#
loop_
_entity_poly.entity_id
_entity_poly.type
_entity_poly.pdbx_seq_one_letter_code
_entity_poly.pdbx_strand_id
1 'polypeptide(L)'
;MRSALLVLLLELLTFAAFCTGALPTSVHKALLSSQILLNISSRVPQILMNYRNKSTGALSFLTFFLAFGGGVARVMTTAINVPWEKGKAVFLTQFIVAATLNLIVISQILYYAPRRRQVAKKDGKIQ
;
A
#
# COMPACT_ATOMS: atom_id res chain seq x y z
N MET A 1 22.03 -4.01 15.83
CA MET A 1 22.00 -5.30 15.09
C MET A 1 21.20 -6.38 15.81
N ARG A 2 21.39 -6.62 17.11
CA ARG A 2 20.64 -7.64 17.88
C ARG A 2 19.11 -7.46 17.85
N SER A 3 18.60 -6.23 17.97
CA SER A 3 17.15 -5.97 17.90
C SER A 3 16.55 -6.23 16.51
N ALA A 4 17.29 -5.99 15.43
CA ALA A 4 16.83 -6.27 14.07
C ALA A 4 16.75 -7.79 13.79
N LEU A 5 17.71 -8.55 14.34
CA LEU A 5 17.69 -10.02 14.28
C LEU A 5 16.51 -10.61 15.06
N LEU A 6 16.19 -10.07 16.23
CA LEU A 6 15.03 -10.52 17.02
C LEU A 6 13.71 -10.24 16.29
N VAL A 7 13.58 -9.08 15.64
CA VAL A 7 12.38 -8.74 14.86
C VAL A 7 12.24 -9.68 13.65
N LEU A 8 13.33 -9.95 12.92
CA LEU A 8 13.33 -10.89 11.80
C LEU A 8 12.98 -12.32 12.21
N LEU A 9 13.52 -12.79 13.34
CA LEU A 9 13.19 -14.12 13.87
C LEU A 9 11.73 -14.20 14.31
N LEU A 10 11.19 -13.14 14.91
CA LEU A 10 9.78 -13.06 15.29
C LEU A 10 8.86 -13.09 14.07
N GLU A 11 9.18 -12.34 13.00
CA GLU A 11 8.43 -12.39 11.74
C GLU A 11 8.46 -13.79 11.11
N LEU A 12 9.63 -14.43 11.09
CA LEU A 12 9.79 -15.77 10.52
C LEU A 12 8.99 -16.82 11.30
N LEU A 13 8.98 -16.73 12.63
CA LEU A 13 8.18 -17.61 13.51
C LEU A 13 6.68 -17.41 13.28
N THR A 14 6.25 -16.16 13.13
CA THR A 14 4.85 -15.82 12.86
C THR A 14 4.42 -16.34 11.48
N PHE A 15 5.29 -16.23 10.47
CA PHE A 15 5.05 -16.76 9.13
C PHE A 15 4.98 -18.30 9.12
N ALA A 16 5.88 -18.97 9.85
CA ALA A 16 5.87 -20.41 10.00
C ALA A 16 4.59 -20.90 10.71
N ALA A 17 4.18 -20.22 11.78
CA ALA A 17 2.93 -20.50 12.49
C ALA A 17 1.68 -20.24 11.63
N PHE A 18 1.77 -19.36 10.63
CA PHE A 18 0.69 -19.15 9.67
C PHE A 18 0.62 -20.26 8.61
N CYS A 19 1.77 -20.80 8.19
CA CYS A 19 1.85 -21.89 7.22
C CYS A 19 1.34 -23.23 7.76
N THR A 20 1.32 -23.43 9.08
CA THR A 20 0.77 -24.66 9.69
C THR A 20 -0.76 -24.74 9.63
N GLY A 21 -1.45 -23.71 9.15
CA GLY A 21 -2.91 -23.73 8.93
C GLY A 21 -3.75 -23.75 10.22
N ALA A 22 -3.11 -23.61 11.39
CA ALA A 22 -3.76 -23.72 12.70
C ALA A 22 -4.57 -22.47 13.10
N LEU A 23 -4.58 -21.40 12.29
CA LEU A 23 -5.29 -20.16 12.64
C LEU A 23 -6.79 -20.23 12.33
N PRO A 24 -7.66 -19.89 13.30
CA PRO A 24 -9.09 -19.74 13.07
C PRO A 24 -9.38 -18.65 12.02
N THR A 25 -10.35 -18.89 11.14
CA THR A 25 -10.79 -17.96 10.09
C THR A 25 -11.23 -16.59 10.63
N SER A 26 -11.72 -16.52 11.87
CA SER A 26 -12.10 -15.27 12.54
C SER A 26 -10.91 -14.34 12.82
N VAL A 27 -9.78 -14.90 13.28
CA VAL A 27 -8.56 -14.13 13.57
C VAL A 27 -7.97 -13.58 12.28
N HIS A 28 -7.95 -14.42 11.24
CA HIS A 28 -7.46 -14.03 9.92
C HIS A 28 -8.24 -12.83 9.33
N LYS A 29 -9.58 -12.88 9.38
CA LYS A 29 -10.45 -11.77 8.93
C LYS A 29 -10.22 -10.49 9.74
N ALA A 30 -10.09 -10.61 11.07
CA ALA A 30 -9.82 -9.46 11.93
C ALA A 30 -8.49 -8.78 11.58
N LEU A 31 -7.42 -9.55 11.34
CA LEU A 31 -6.12 -9.03 10.91
C LEU A 31 -6.17 -8.34 9.54
N LEU A 32 -6.85 -8.93 8.55
CA LEU A 32 -7.03 -8.28 7.25
C LEU A 32 -7.81 -6.96 7.39
N SER A 33 -8.84 -6.93 8.24
CA SER A 33 -9.63 -5.72 8.47
C SER A 33 -8.81 -4.59 9.09
N SER A 34 -7.94 -4.89 10.07
CA SER A 34 -7.08 -3.90 10.72
C SER A 34 -6.00 -3.40 9.77
N GLN A 35 -5.48 -4.28 8.90
CA GLN A 35 -4.52 -3.90 7.87
C GLN A 35 -5.13 -2.92 6.88
N ILE A 36 -6.39 -3.11 6.45
CA ILE A 36 -7.09 -2.14 5.59
C ILE A 36 -7.21 -0.79 6.31
N LEU A 37 -7.66 -0.79 7.57
CA LEU A 37 -7.85 0.44 8.36
C LEU A 37 -6.54 1.22 8.52
N LEU A 38 -5.44 0.54 8.84
CA LEU A 38 -4.12 1.16 8.95
C LEU A 38 -3.61 1.71 7.61
N ASN A 39 -3.88 0.99 6.51
CA ASN A 39 -3.44 1.40 5.19
C ASN A 39 -4.20 2.66 4.74
N ILE A 40 -5.51 2.74 5.03
CA ILE A 40 -6.33 3.92 4.78
C ILE A 40 -5.87 5.07 5.69
N SER A 41 -5.72 4.84 6.99
CA SER A 41 -5.36 5.88 7.96
C SER A 41 -3.97 6.47 7.73
N SER A 42 -3.05 5.72 7.15
CA SER A 42 -1.72 6.21 6.78
C SER A 42 -1.74 7.03 5.48
N ARG A 43 -2.54 6.61 4.49
CA ARG A 43 -2.55 7.22 3.15
C ARG A 43 -3.45 8.44 3.04
N VAL A 44 -4.59 8.47 3.74
CA VAL A 44 -5.52 9.61 3.73
C VAL A 44 -4.87 10.92 4.20
N PRO A 45 -4.15 11.00 5.34
CA PRO A 45 -3.47 12.22 5.74
C PRO A 45 -2.33 12.59 4.79
N GLN A 46 -1.62 11.62 4.20
CA GLN A 46 -0.63 11.90 3.15
C GLN A 46 -1.27 12.54 1.91
N ILE A 47 -2.43 12.03 1.46
CA ILE A 47 -3.21 12.59 0.35
C ILE A 47 -3.65 14.03 0.68
N LEU A 48 -4.18 14.24 1.90
CA LEU A 48 -4.65 15.55 2.32
C LEU A 48 -3.50 16.58 2.43
N MET A 49 -2.34 16.16 2.94
CA MET A 49 -1.13 17.00 2.98
C MET A 49 -0.63 17.33 1.57
N ASN A 50 -0.60 16.36 0.65
CA ASN A 50 -0.24 16.60 -0.75
C ASN A 50 -1.18 17.61 -1.43
N TYR A 51 -2.48 17.49 -1.15
CA TYR A 51 -3.50 18.41 -1.66
C TYR A 51 -3.33 19.83 -1.09
N ARG A 52 -3.17 19.97 0.24
CA ARG A 52 -2.93 21.27 0.90
C ARG A 52 -1.65 21.94 0.43
N ASN A 53 -0.56 21.17 0.28
CA ASN A 53 0.74 21.71 -0.11
C ASN A 53 0.86 21.94 -1.63
N LYS A 54 -0.11 21.48 -2.45
CA LYS A 54 -0.07 21.50 -3.92
C LYS A 54 1.27 21.03 -4.50
N SER A 55 1.94 20.14 -3.78
CA SER A 55 3.26 19.60 -4.04
C SER A 55 3.35 18.26 -3.32
N THR A 56 3.88 17.26 -4.00
CA THR A 56 4.04 15.90 -3.48
C THR A 56 5.40 15.67 -2.79
N GLY A 57 6.24 16.70 -2.63
CA GLY A 57 7.50 16.59 -1.87
C GLY A 57 8.43 15.47 -2.35
N ALA A 58 8.88 14.60 -1.42
CA ALA A 58 9.74 13.43 -1.67
C ALA A 58 8.95 12.14 -2.00
N LEU A 59 7.64 12.25 -2.26
CA LEU A 59 6.81 11.09 -2.49
C LEU A 59 7.20 10.39 -3.80
N SER A 60 7.69 9.16 -3.70
CA SER A 60 8.19 8.38 -4.83
C SER A 60 7.02 7.86 -5.67
N PHE A 61 6.79 8.47 -6.85
CA PHE A 61 5.88 7.96 -7.88
C PHE A 61 6.08 6.46 -8.11
N LEU A 62 7.34 6.03 -8.17
CA LEU A 62 7.70 4.63 -8.40
C LEU A 62 7.17 3.71 -7.30
N THR A 63 7.24 4.11 -6.02
CA THR A 63 6.74 3.31 -4.90
C THR A 63 5.22 3.10 -5.00
N PHE A 64 4.46 4.15 -5.32
CA PHE A 64 3.01 4.03 -5.46
C PHE A 64 2.62 3.29 -6.74
N PHE A 65 3.37 3.47 -7.83
CA PHE A 65 3.18 2.72 -9.07
C PHE A 65 3.44 1.23 -8.89
N LEU A 66 4.52 0.85 -8.20
CA LEU A 66 4.80 -0.55 -7.83
C LEU A 66 3.72 -1.11 -6.89
N ALA A 67 3.25 -0.31 -5.92
CA ALA A 67 2.18 -0.74 -5.02
C ALA A 67 0.84 -0.94 -5.75
N PHE A 68 0.53 -0.10 -6.74
CA PHE A 68 -0.61 -0.27 -7.64
C PHE A 68 -0.45 -1.54 -8.49
N GLY A 69 0.69 -1.72 -9.15
CA GLY A 69 0.98 -2.92 -9.94
C GLY A 69 0.88 -4.21 -9.12
N GLY A 70 1.44 -4.22 -7.90
CA GLY A 70 1.29 -5.34 -6.97
C GLY A 70 -0.15 -5.54 -6.48
N GLY A 71 -0.94 -4.46 -6.34
CA GLY A 71 -2.37 -4.53 -6.06
C GLY A 71 -3.14 -5.22 -7.18
N VAL A 72 -2.90 -4.84 -8.43
CA VAL A 72 -3.49 -5.46 -9.62
C VAL A 72 -3.10 -6.93 -9.71
N ALA A 73 -1.83 -7.26 -9.50
CA ALA A 73 -1.36 -8.65 -9.48
C ALA A 73 -2.12 -9.49 -8.44
N ARG A 74 -2.36 -8.95 -7.23
CA ARG A 74 -3.15 -9.64 -6.20
C ARG A 74 -4.62 -9.79 -6.55
N VAL A 75 -5.23 -8.81 -7.23
CA VAL A 75 -6.60 -8.96 -7.75
C VAL A 75 -6.64 -10.11 -8.74
N MET A 76 -5.68 -10.18 -9.68
CA MET A 76 -5.64 -11.26 -10.67
C MET A 76 -5.42 -12.63 -10.03
N THR A 77 -4.44 -12.78 -9.15
CA THR A 77 -4.17 -14.08 -8.50
C THR A 77 -5.30 -14.53 -7.59
N THR A 78 -5.96 -13.61 -6.88
CA THR A 78 -7.14 -13.92 -6.05
C THR A 78 -8.33 -14.27 -6.92
N ALA A 79 -8.52 -13.56 -8.04
CA ALA A 79 -9.58 -13.87 -8.99
C ALA A 79 -9.44 -15.27 -9.59
N ILE A 80 -8.21 -15.73 -9.80
CA ILE A 80 -7.88 -17.05 -10.37
C ILE A 80 -7.88 -18.15 -9.29
N ASN A 81 -7.25 -17.93 -8.14
CA ASN A 81 -6.93 -19.00 -7.17
C ASN A 81 -7.88 -19.09 -5.96
N VAL A 82 -8.78 -18.12 -5.74
CA VAL A 82 -9.66 -18.13 -4.56
C VAL A 82 -11.10 -18.49 -4.93
N PRO A 83 -11.63 -19.61 -4.42
CA PRO A 83 -13.04 -19.99 -4.58
C PRO A 83 -13.98 -19.03 -3.85
N TRP A 84 -15.19 -18.83 -4.38
CA TRP A 84 -16.21 -17.94 -3.80
C TRP A 84 -16.56 -18.29 -2.35
N GLU A 85 -16.60 -19.59 -2.03
CA GLU A 85 -16.91 -20.11 -0.68
C GLU A 85 -15.89 -19.70 0.39
N LYS A 86 -14.65 -19.39 -0.01
CA LYS A 86 -13.57 -18.96 0.91
C LYS A 86 -13.53 -17.44 1.11
N GLY A 87 -14.53 -16.71 0.63
CA GLY A 87 -14.62 -15.26 0.80
C GLY A 87 -13.88 -14.45 -0.27
N LYS A 88 -13.84 -14.96 -1.51
CA LYS A 88 -13.26 -14.28 -2.69
C LYS A 88 -13.64 -12.80 -2.78
N ALA A 89 -14.90 -12.48 -2.50
CA ALA A 89 -15.43 -11.12 -2.57
C ALA A 89 -14.72 -10.15 -1.60
N VAL A 90 -14.38 -10.59 -0.39
CA VAL A 90 -13.73 -9.76 0.62
C VAL A 90 -12.30 -9.42 0.20
N PHE A 91 -11.54 -10.43 -0.25
CA PHE A 91 -10.17 -10.22 -0.73
C PHE A 91 -10.13 -9.35 -1.99
N LEU A 92 -11.02 -9.59 -2.96
CA LEU A 92 -11.09 -8.74 -4.16
C LEU A 92 -11.39 -7.29 -3.80
N THR A 93 -12.41 -7.07 -2.96
CA THR A 93 -12.82 -5.71 -2.55
C THR A 93 -11.67 -5.00 -1.86
N GLN A 94 -10.95 -5.69 -0.97
CA GLN A 94 -9.78 -5.14 -0.31
C GLN A 94 -8.68 -4.72 -1.30
N PHE A 95 -8.30 -5.60 -2.23
CA PHE A 95 -7.23 -5.29 -3.18
C PHE A 95 -7.64 -4.21 -4.18
N ILE A 96 -8.91 -4.18 -4.61
CA ILE A 96 -9.46 -3.13 -5.46
C ILE A 96 -9.41 -1.78 -4.73
N VAL A 97 -9.90 -1.70 -3.49
CA VAL A 97 -9.85 -0.46 -2.70
C VAL A 97 -8.41 0.02 -2.51
N ALA A 98 -7.49 -0.88 -2.18
CA ALA A 98 -6.08 -0.55 -2.04
C ALA A 98 -5.47 -0.05 -3.37
N ALA A 99 -5.78 -0.70 -4.49
CA ALA A 99 -5.31 -0.29 -5.81
C ALA A 99 -5.87 1.10 -6.20
N THR A 100 -7.17 1.34 -6.00
CA THR A 100 -7.80 2.64 -6.28
C THR A 100 -7.19 3.76 -5.45
N LEU A 101 -6.95 3.55 -4.16
CA LEU A 101 -6.27 4.54 -3.31
C LEU A 101 -4.85 4.84 -3.79
N ASN A 102 -4.09 3.82 -4.20
CA ASN A 102 -2.78 4.02 -4.81
C ASN A 102 -2.88 4.83 -6.11
N LEU A 103 -3.87 4.53 -6.96
CA LEU A 103 -4.09 5.22 -8.22
C LEU A 103 -4.46 6.70 -8.04
N ILE A 104 -5.26 7.03 -7.02
CA ILE A 104 -5.59 8.42 -6.66
C ILE A 104 -4.31 9.18 -6.28
N VAL A 105 -3.45 8.57 -5.45
CA VAL A 105 -2.15 9.19 -5.09
C VAL A 105 -1.27 9.38 -6.33
N ILE A 106 -1.17 8.37 -7.20
CA ILE A 106 -0.43 8.45 -8.46
C ILE A 106 -0.94 9.60 -9.32
N SER A 107 -2.27 9.74 -9.44
CA SER A 107 -2.92 10.80 -10.21
C SER A 107 -2.59 12.18 -9.65
N GLN A 108 -2.57 12.33 -8.33
CA GLN A 108 -2.12 13.58 -7.69
C GLN A 108 -0.64 13.85 -7.98
N ILE A 109 0.24 12.85 -7.91
CA ILE A 109 1.66 13.02 -8.24
C ILE A 109 1.84 13.50 -9.68
N LEU A 110 1.13 12.89 -10.65
CA LEU A 110 1.18 13.29 -12.06
C LEU A 110 0.65 14.72 -12.27
N TYR A 111 -0.46 15.07 -11.61
CA TYR A 111 -1.05 16.41 -11.71
C TYR A 111 -0.14 17.50 -11.12
N TYR A 112 0.55 17.24 -10.01
CA TYR A 112 1.46 18.20 -9.38
C TYR A 112 2.91 18.13 -9.91
N ALA A 113 3.23 17.17 -10.78
CA ALA A 113 4.57 17.00 -11.40
C ALA A 113 5.07 18.24 -12.17
N PRO A 114 4.24 18.98 -12.95
CA PRO A 114 4.67 20.19 -13.64
C PRO A 114 5.15 21.28 -12.68
N ARG A 115 4.49 21.40 -11.51
CA ARG A 115 4.82 22.38 -10.47
C ARG A 115 6.15 22.04 -9.79
N ARG A 116 6.41 20.76 -9.55
CA ARG A 116 7.72 20.26 -9.06
C ARG A 116 8.86 20.59 -10.02
N ARG A 117 8.63 20.47 -11.33
CA ARG A 117 9.64 20.77 -12.37
C ARG A 117 10.01 22.25 -12.42
N GLN A 118 9.08 23.15 -12.06
CA GLN A 118 9.35 24.60 -12.00
C GLN A 118 10.14 25.01 -10.76
N VAL A 119 9.84 24.45 -9.59
CA VAL A 119 10.60 24.71 -8.35
C VAL A 119 12.03 24.16 -8.47
N ALA A 120 12.21 22.93 -8.97
CA ALA A 120 13.53 22.34 -9.18
C ALA A 120 14.39 23.12 -10.20
N LYS A 121 13.78 23.68 -11.26
CA LYS A 121 14.48 24.56 -12.20
C LYS A 121 14.85 25.91 -11.60
N LYS A 122 14.15 26.37 -10.57
CA LYS A 122 14.42 27.67 -9.92
C LYS A 122 15.59 27.56 -8.95
N ASP A 123 15.67 26.48 -8.17
CA ASP A 123 16.83 26.20 -7.30
C ASP A 123 18.10 25.88 -8.09
N GLY A 124 18.01 25.11 -9.18
CA GLY A 124 19.16 24.78 -10.04
C GLY A 124 19.67 25.94 -10.91
N LYS A 125 19.07 27.13 -10.81
CA LYS A 125 19.52 28.36 -11.50
C LYS A 125 20.10 29.41 -10.54
N ILE A 126 20.12 29.14 -9.23
CA ILE A 126 20.72 30.00 -8.20
C ILE A 126 22.08 29.42 -7.74
N GLN A 127 22.59 28.39 -8.43
CA GLN A 127 23.96 27.88 -8.27
C GLN A 127 24.77 28.16 -9.53
#